data_AF-A0A5M9NLV9-F1
#
_entry.id   AF-A0A5M9NLV9-F1
#
_cell.length_a   1.000
_cell.length_b   1.000
_cell.length_c   1.000
_cell.angle_alpha   90.00
_cell.angle_beta   90.00
_cell.angle_gamma   90.00
#
_symmetry.space_group_name_H-M   'P 1'
#
loop_
_entity.id
_entity.type
_entity.pdbx_description
1 polymer ?
#
loop_
_entity_poly.entity_id
_entity_poly.type
_entity_poly.pdbx_seq_one_letter_code
_entity_poly.pdbx_strand_id
1 'polypeptide(L)'
;MTKKPSTSISGGSSRSVILSDEFYKWVSSIVIISFIGGFLVNIVLGLSHWIGTAAFVLGILCFRGKCRVRLKSVEARVKCCSDSYKTLCDRKDIIIKKIDKESDVVGMVQKIDSNTREINSLIEEKNKRIDGVKREKDMKWRESSGERSREIESGKNDLTGKFSEKINELENRYKNNSFFLENECEVTEEYQNEEILKKLISYLKNGRVFSKKSAIDLYEDEKRRDMEFQAKLAREREVFEFKKQSNERNIEED
;
A
#
# COMPACT_ATOMS: atom_id res chain seq x y z
N MET A 1 55.33 8.90 191.15
CA MET A 1 55.63 10.32 191.40
C MET A 1 55.34 11.12 190.13
N THR A 2 54.63 12.25 190.29
CA THR A 2 54.56 13.45 189.41
C THR A 2 54.22 13.27 187.92
N LYS A 3 52.99 13.56 187.50
CA LYS A 3 52.44 14.89 187.07
C LYS A 3 52.99 15.40 185.71
N LYS A 4 52.14 15.27 184.67
CA LYS A 4 51.65 16.26 183.64
C LYS A 4 52.37 17.62 183.52
N PRO A 5 52.32 18.38 182.38
CA PRO A 5 51.09 18.63 181.55
C PRO A 5 51.27 18.96 180.03
N SER A 6 50.25 18.73 179.18
CA SER A 6 49.35 19.70 178.42
C SER A 6 49.98 20.45 177.24
N THR A 7 49.42 20.48 176.00
CA THR A 7 48.19 21.19 175.52
C THR A 7 47.76 20.67 174.11
N SER A 8 46.50 20.29 173.82
CA SER A 8 45.37 20.99 173.13
C SER A 8 45.71 21.76 171.82
N ILE A 9 45.00 21.60 170.67
CA ILE A 9 43.66 22.17 170.33
C ILE A 9 43.02 21.51 169.06
N SER A 10 41.67 21.35 169.09
CA SER A 10 40.54 21.27 168.09
C SER A 10 40.75 20.79 166.62
N GLY A 11 39.82 20.14 165.90
CA GLY A 11 38.37 19.88 166.01
C GLY A 11 37.69 20.00 164.62
N GLY A 12 36.80 19.06 164.23
CA GLY A 12 35.89 19.14 163.05
C GLY A 12 35.96 17.92 162.10
N SER A 13 34.99 17.00 162.07
CA SER A 13 33.63 17.02 161.47
C SER A 13 33.53 16.08 160.24
N SER A 14 32.98 14.88 160.44
CA SER A 14 33.02 13.71 159.53
C SER A 14 31.71 13.49 158.76
N ARG A 15 31.28 14.44 157.92
CA ARG A 15 30.00 14.32 157.17
C ARG A 15 30.03 14.73 155.68
N SER A 16 31.19 15.11 155.13
CA SER A 16 31.31 15.65 153.75
C SER A 16 31.80 14.66 152.67
N VAL A 17 32.19 13.42 153.03
CA VAL A 17 32.82 12.46 152.08
C VAL A 17 31.81 11.50 151.42
N ILE A 18 30.60 11.34 151.98
CA ILE A 18 29.61 10.37 151.47
C ILE A 18 28.69 10.98 150.37
N LEU A 19 28.49 12.30 150.37
CA LEU A 19 27.64 12.99 149.38
C LEU A 19 28.30 13.19 148.00
N SER A 20 29.63 13.09 147.89
CA SER A 20 30.32 13.24 146.61
C SER A 20 30.31 11.97 145.75
N ASP A 21 30.22 10.78 146.35
CA ASP A 21 30.31 9.50 145.61
C ASP A 21 29.00 9.14 144.88
N GLU A 22 27.84 9.47 145.46
CA GLU A 22 26.54 9.22 144.81
C GLU A 22 26.28 10.19 143.64
N PHE A 23 26.71 11.44 143.74
CA PHE A 23 26.51 12.43 142.68
C PHE A 23 27.32 12.07 141.41
N TYR A 24 28.54 11.56 141.57
CA TYR A 24 29.39 11.14 140.43
C TYR A 24 28.81 9.93 139.69
N LYS A 25 28.22 8.96 140.41
CA LYS A 25 27.56 7.80 139.78
C LYS A 25 26.32 8.22 138.97
N TRP A 26 25.53 9.17 139.48
CA TRP A 26 24.36 9.66 138.77
C TRP A 26 24.71 10.43 137.48
N VAL A 27 25.70 11.34 137.54
CA VAL A 27 26.16 12.09 136.36
C VAL A 27 26.78 11.17 135.31
N SER A 28 27.58 10.18 135.74
CA SER A 28 28.16 9.19 134.83
C SER A 28 27.09 8.38 134.10
N SER A 29 26.02 7.97 134.80
CA SER A 29 24.93 7.20 134.19
C SER A 29 24.15 7.99 133.13
N ILE A 30 23.95 9.30 133.34
CA ILE A 30 23.27 10.17 132.35
C ILE A 30 24.13 10.37 131.10
N VAL A 31 25.44 10.54 131.27
CA VAL A 31 26.37 10.71 130.13
C VAL A 31 26.41 9.47 129.25
N ILE A 32 26.37 8.27 129.84
CA ILE A 32 26.36 7.00 129.09
C ILE A 32 25.06 6.84 128.28
N ILE A 33 23.91 7.17 128.86
CA ILE A 33 22.61 7.07 128.17
C ILE A 33 22.56 8.06 126.99
N SER A 34 23.04 9.29 127.17
CA SER A 34 23.13 10.27 126.06
C SER A 34 24.06 9.80 124.94
N PHE A 35 25.17 9.15 125.26
CA PHE A 35 26.13 8.66 124.27
C PHE A 35 25.56 7.49 123.45
N ILE A 36 24.91 6.52 124.12
CA ILE A 36 24.26 5.39 123.47
C ILE A 36 23.07 5.85 122.61
N GLY A 37 22.28 6.81 123.10
CA GLY A 37 21.18 7.42 122.35
C GLY A 37 21.66 8.12 121.08
N GLY A 38 22.72 8.93 121.18
CA GLY A 38 23.32 9.60 120.01
C GLY A 38 23.91 8.63 118.98
N PHE A 39 24.52 7.53 119.45
CA PHE A 39 25.07 6.50 118.57
C PHE A 39 23.97 5.74 117.80
N LEU A 40 22.86 5.37 118.47
CA LEU A 40 21.73 4.70 117.82
C LEU A 40 21.05 5.57 116.77
N VAL A 41 20.85 6.87 117.04
CA VAL A 41 20.26 7.81 116.07
C VAL A 41 21.13 7.92 114.82
N ASN A 42 22.46 8.00 114.98
CA ASN A 42 23.38 8.04 113.84
C ASN A 42 23.39 6.73 113.03
N ILE A 43 23.25 5.57 113.67
CA ILE A 43 23.11 4.29 112.96
C ILE A 43 21.81 4.25 112.14
N VAL A 44 20.70 4.68 112.71
CA VAL A 44 19.39 4.68 112.02
C VAL A 44 19.40 5.66 110.84
N LEU A 45 19.97 6.85 111.01
CA LEU A 45 20.14 7.82 109.94
C LEU A 45 21.07 7.27 108.83
N GLY A 46 22.15 6.61 109.19
CA GLY A 46 23.02 5.91 108.24
C GLY A 46 22.25 4.84 107.44
N LEU A 47 21.60 3.90 108.13
CA LEU A 47 20.88 2.80 107.50
C LEU A 47 19.74 3.27 106.57
N SER A 48 18.98 4.29 106.97
CA SER A 48 17.93 4.86 106.12
C SER A 48 18.48 5.48 104.83
N HIS A 49 19.66 6.12 104.88
CA HIS A 49 20.33 6.65 103.69
C HIS A 49 20.80 5.52 102.75
N TRP A 50 21.35 4.43 103.30
CA TRP A 50 21.76 3.25 102.52
C TRP A 50 20.56 2.53 101.87
N ILE A 51 19.43 2.44 102.58
CA ILE A 51 18.19 1.86 102.04
C ILE A 51 17.61 2.72 100.92
N GLY A 52 17.60 4.05 101.09
CA GLY A 52 17.11 4.98 100.06
C GLY A 52 17.96 4.95 98.78
N THR A 53 19.29 4.92 98.92
CA THR A 53 20.21 4.82 97.78
C THR A 53 20.10 3.46 97.07
N ALA A 54 19.96 2.35 97.80
CA ALA A 54 19.72 1.04 97.21
C ALA A 54 18.42 0.99 96.39
N ALA A 55 17.32 1.56 96.91
CA ALA A 55 16.04 1.62 96.20
C ALA A 55 16.12 2.46 94.92
N PHE A 56 16.84 3.59 94.95
CA PHE A 56 17.07 4.43 93.78
C PHE A 56 17.88 3.71 92.69
N VAL A 57 18.95 3.00 93.07
CA VAL A 57 19.76 2.19 92.14
C VAL A 57 18.93 1.06 91.52
N LEU A 58 18.09 0.39 92.31
CA LEU A 58 17.17 -0.64 91.82
C LEU A 58 16.15 -0.05 90.82
N GLY A 59 15.63 1.15 91.10
CA GLY A 59 14.76 1.90 90.19
C GLY A 59 15.41 2.19 88.84
N ILE A 60 16.66 2.64 88.83
CA ILE A 60 17.44 2.88 87.61
C ILE A 60 17.65 1.58 86.82
N LEU A 61 17.99 0.47 87.49
CA LEU A 61 18.18 -0.82 86.84
C LEU A 61 16.88 -1.34 86.20
N CYS A 62 15.76 -1.23 86.90
CA CYS A 62 14.43 -1.58 86.37
C CYS A 62 14.03 -0.70 85.16
N PHE A 63 14.32 0.61 85.21
CA PHE A 63 14.09 1.51 84.08
C PHE A 63 14.96 1.15 82.87
N ARG A 64 16.25 0.83 83.07
CA ARG A 64 17.15 0.33 82.01
C ARG A 64 16.63 -0.98 81.40
N GLY A 65 16.08 -1.88 82.22
CA GLY A 65 15.42 -3.11 81.75
C GLY A 65 14.25 -2.83 80.81
N LYS A 66 13.32 -1.94 81.19
CA LYS A 66 12.18 -1.52 80.34
C LYS A 66 12.64 -0.85 79.04
N CYS A 67 13.65 0.03 79.10
CA CYS A 67 14.23 0.65 77.91
C CYS A 67 14.85 -0.39 76.96
N ARG A 68 15.52 -1.42 77.50
CA ARG A 68 16.10 -2.51 76.69
C ARG A 68 15.05 -3.34 75.96
N VAL A 69 13.92 -3.63 76.62
CA VAL A 69 12.80 -4.35 76.00
C VAL A 69 12.15 -3.52 74.89
N ARG A 70 11.94 -2.22 75.13
CA ARG A 70 11.44 -1.30 74.09
C ARG A 70 12.39 -1.19 72.90
N LEU A 71 13.71 -1.10 73.15
CA LEU A 71 14.71 -1.06 72.09
C LEU A 71 14.68 -2.32 71.22
N LYS A 72 14.63 -3.51 71.84
CA LYS A 72 14.48 -4.79 71.11
C LYS A 72 13.20 -4.88 70.30
N SER A 73 12.09 -4.34 70.82
CA SER A 73 10.82 -4.30 70.10
C SER A 73 10.89 -3.36 68.89
N VAL A 74 11.53 -2.20 69.02
CA VAL A 74 11.76 -1.27 67.90
C VAL A 74 12.69 -1.89 66.87
N GLU A 75 13.79 -2.51 67.30
CA GLU A 75 14.73 -3.21 66.42
C GLU A 75 14.06 -4.34 65.63
N ALA A 76 13.20 -5.13 66.28
CA ALA A 76 12.40 -6.16 65.61
C ALA A 76 11.43 -5.57 64.57
N ARG A 77 10.79 -4.43 64.88
CA ARG A 77 9.90 -3.73 63.93
C ARG A 77 10.66 -3.15 62.75
N VAL A 78 11.84 -2.57 62.98
CA VAL A 78 12.72 -2.04 61.92
C VAL A 78 13.20 -3.16 61.03
N LYS A 79 13.61 -4.30 61.60
CA LYS A 79 14.01 -5.49 60.84
C LYS A 79 12.87 -6.05 60.00
N CYS A 80 11.68 -6.21 60.58
CA CYS A 80 10.48 -6.66 59.86
C CYS A 80 10.11 -5.72 58.70
N CYS A 81 10.21 -4.39 58.92
CA CYS A 81 9.98 -3.41 57.87
C CYS A 81 11.04 -3.50 56.76
N SER A 82 12.31 -3.68 57.13
CA SER A 82 13.42 -3.86 56.18
C SER A 82 13.27 -5.12 55.33
N ASP A 83 12.88 -6.25 55.94
CA ASP A 83 12.65 -7.52 55.24
C ASP A 83 11.44 -7.42 54.29
N SER A 84 10.39 -6.71 54.70
CA SER A 84 9.22 -6.42 53.85
C SER A 84 9.59 -5.53 52.66
N TYR A 85 10.38 -4.48 52.89
CA TYR A 85 10.89 -3.61 51.83
C TYR A 85 11.77 -4.37 50.83
N LYS A 86 12.66 -5.24 51.32
CA LYS A 86 13.48 -6.10 50.45
C LYS A 86 12.62 -7.00 49.56
N THR A 87 11.58 -7.61 50.14
CA THR A 87 10.63 -8.44 49.38
C THR A 87 9.90 -7.64 48.29
N LEU A 88 9.56 -6.38 48.55
CA LEU A 88 8.96 -5.48 47.55
C LEU A 88 9.96 -5.11 46.45
N CYS A 89 11.22 -4.87 46.79
CA CYS A 89 12.28 -4.64 45.80
C CYS A 89 12.47 -5.86 44.90
N ASP A 90 12.54 -7.07 45.47
CA ASP A 90 12.67 -8.31 44.70
C ASP A 90 11.47 -8.51 43.76
N ARG A 91 10.25 -8.22 44.23
CA ARG A 91 9.03 -8.27 43.39
C ARG A 91 9.05 -7.23 42.27
N LYS A 92 9.48 -6.00 42.56
CA LYS A 92 9.64 -4.95 41.56
C LYS A 92 10.61 -5.40 40.45
N ASP A 93 11.73 -6.01 40.83
CA ASP A 93 12.74 -6.46 39.86
C ASP A 93 12.25 -7.65 39.03
N ILE A 94 11.45 -8.56 39.60
CA ILE A 94 10.79 -9.63 38.85
C ILE A 94 9.79 -9.06 37.83
N ILE A 95 9.01 -8.05 38.23
CA ILE A 95 8.04 -7.40 37.34
C ILE A 95 8.77 -6.68 36.19
N ILE A 96 9.83 -5.93 36.48
CA ILE A 96 10.65 -5.26 35.46
C ILE A 96 11.22 -6.28 34.45
N LYS A 97 11.80 -7.39 34.94
CA LYS A 97 12.30 -8.46 34.05
C LYS A 97 11.21 -9.10 33.18
N LYS A 98 9.99 -9.24 33.71
CA LYS A 98 8.86 -9.74 32.90
C LYS A 98 8.46 -8.74 31.82
N ILE A 99 8.38 -7.45 32.15
CA ILE A 99 8.09 -6.38 31.19
C ILE A 99 9.14 -6.32 30.09
N ASP A 100 10.44 -6.37 30.44
CA ASP A 100 11.53 -6.34 29.45
C ASP A 100 11.49 -7.56 28.51
N LYS A 101 11.11 -8.74 29.03
CA LYS A 101 10.99 -9.97 28.23
C LYS A 101 9.79 -9.95 27.28
N GLU A 102 8.67 -9.37 27.70
CA GLU A 102 7.46 -9.23 26.87
C GLU A 102 7.58 -8.05 25.88
N SER A 103 8.40 -7.05 26.22
CA SER A 103 8.66 -5.85 25.44
C SER A 103 9.87 -6.02 24.49
N ASP A 104 10.04 -7.18 23.84
CA ASP A 104 11.07 -7.38 22.80
C ASP A 104 10.76 -6.60 21.51
N VAL A 105 10.65 -5.29 21.66
CA VAL A 105 10.40 -4.30 20.62
C VAL A 105 11.58 -4.30 19.65
N VAL A 106 12.80 -4.52 20.13
CA VAL A 106 14.00 -4.58 19.28
C VAL A 106 13.93 -5.77 18.32
N GLY A 107 13.58 -6.97 18.81
CA GLY A 107 13.39 -8.14 17.96
C GLY A 107 12.24 -7.97 16.97
N MET A 108 11.13 -7.35 17.40
CA MET A 108 10.01 -7.02 16.52
C MET A 108 10.41 -6.02 15.42
N VAL A 109 11.15 -4.96 15.75
CA VAL A 109 11.64 -3.97 14.78
C VAL A 109 12.59 -4.62 13.76
N GLN A 110 13.53 -5.45 14.21
CA GLN A 110 14.43 -6.18 13.31
C GLN A 110 13.67 -7.09 12.34
N LYS A 111 12.59 -7.73 12.81
CA LYS A 111 11.73 -8.56 11.96
C LYS A 111 10.96 -7.72 10.94
N ILE A 112 10.44 -6.56 11.35
CA ILE A 112 9.78 -5.61 10.44
C ILE A 112 10.75 -5.12 9.36
N ASP A 113 11.98 -4.78 9.73
CA ASP A 113 13.02 -4.34 8.79
C ASP A 113 13.38 -5.46 7.80
N SER A 114 13.54 -6.70 8.29
CA SER A 114 13.80 -7.87 7.44
C SER A 114 12.67 -8.09 6.43
N ASN A 115 11.41 -8.09 6.90
CA ASN A 115 10.24 -8.25 6.04
C ASN A 115 10.13 -7.10 5.03
N THR A 116 10.46 -5.87 5.42
CA THR A 116 10.44 -4.71 4.53
C THR A 116 11.46 -4.86 3.40
N ARG A 117 12.68 -5.35 3.70
CA ARG A 117 13.69 -5.65 2.67
C ARG A 117 13.24 -6.76 1.71
N GLU A 118 12.62 -7.81 2.24
CA GLU A 118 12.07 -8.90 1.43
C GLU A 118 10.96 -8.40 0.50
N ILE A 119 10.02 -7.62 1.01
CA ILE A 119 8.96 -6.98 0.21
C ILE A 119 9.55 -6.13 -0.92
N ASN A 120 10.56 -5.32 -0.62
CA ASN A 120 11.21 -4.49 -1.64
C ASN A 120 11.91 -5.33 -2.72
N SER A 121 12.56 -6.44 -2.32
CA SER A 121 13.16 -7.38 -3.27
C SER A 121 12.11 -8.03 -4.18
N LEU A 122 10.97 -8.44 -3.62
CA LEU A 122 9.85 -9.01 -4.38
C LEU A 122 9.23 -7.98 -5.34
N ILE A 123 9.14 -6.71 -4.93
CA ILE A 123 8.68 -5.61 -5.81
C ILE A 123 9.64 -5.43 -6.98
N GLU A 124 10.95 -5.42 -6.73
CA GLU A 124 11.96 -5.29 -7.78
C GLU A 124 11.91 -6.47 -8.76
N GLU A 125 11.79 -7.70 -8.27
CA GLU A 125 11.64 -8.89 -9.11
C GLU A 125 10.37 -8.82 -9.96
N LYS A 126 9.24 -8.42 -9.37
CA LYS A 126 7.98 -8.23 -10.10
C LYS A 126 8.12 -7.18 -11.20
N ASN A 127 8.78 -6.06 -10.93
CA ASN A 127 9.01 -5.03 -11.94
C ASN A 127 9.89 -5.55 -13.09
N LYS A 128 10.96 -6.29 -12.78
CA LYS A 128 11.80 -6.94 -13.82
C LYS A 128 10.99 -7.91 -14.70
N ARG A 129 10.07 -8.68 -14.10
CA ARG A 129 9.17 -9.57 -14.85
C ARG A 129 8.20 -8.79 -15.74
N ILE A 130 7.60 -7.71 -15.24
CA ILE A 130 6.71 -6.83 -16.02
C ILE A 130 7.47 -6.24 -17.21
N ASP A 131 8.67 -5.72 -17.00
CA ASP A 131 9.50 -5.16 -18.07
C ASP A 131 9.92 -6.21 -19.09
N GLY A 132 10.16 -7.46 -18.65
CA GLY A 132 10.40 -8.60 -19.52
C GLY A 132 9.22 -8.87 -20.43
N VAL A 133 8.02 -9.00 -19.86
CA VAL A 133 6.77 -9.23 -20.62
C VAL A 133 6.48 -8.08 -21.58
N LYS A 134 6.70 -6.83 -21.17
CA LYS A 134 6.51 -5.66 -22.03
C LYS A 134 7.45 -5.69 -23.24
N ARG A 135 8.74 -5.97 -23.02
CA ARG A 135 9.73 -6.11 -24.10
C ARG A 135 9.38 -7.25 -25.07
N GLU A 136 8.95 -8.39 -24.54
CA GLU A 136 8.53 -9.53 -25.35
C GLU A 136 7.30 -9.20 -26.21
N LYS A 137 6.30 -8.54 -25.62
CA LYS A 137 5.10 -8.10 -26.34
C LYS A 137 5.45 -7.12 -27.47
N ASP A 138 6.31 -6.15 -27.19
CA ASP A 138 6.74 -5.16 -28.19
C ASP A 138 7.55 -5.80 -29.32
N MET A 139 8.36 -6.81 -29.01
CA MET A 139 9.11 -7.59 -30.02
C MET A 139 8.15 -8.37 -30.92
N LYS A 140 7.24 -9.16 -30.33
CA LYS A 140 6.24 -9.93 -31.08
C LYS A 140 5.35 -9.05 -31.95
N TRP A 141 4.95 -7.89 -31.43
CA TRP A 141 4.17 -6.92 -32.20
C TRP A 141 4.95 -6.38 -33.40
N ARG A 142 6.23 -6.03 -33.22
CA ARG A 142 7.08 -5.58 -34.34
C ARG A 142 7.29 -6.67 -35.39
N GLU A 143 7.51 -7.91 -34.97
CA GLU A 143 7.66 -9.06 -35.88
C GLU A 143 6.39 -9.30 -36.69
N SER A 144 5.24 -9.42 -36.02
CA SER A 144 3.95 -9.64 -36.67
C SER A 144 3.54 -8.47 -37.57
N SER A 145 3.79 -7.23 -37.13
CA SER A 145 3.54 -6.04 -37.96
C SER A 145 4.43 -6.03 -39.20
N GLY A 146 5.73 -6.33 -39.05
CA GLY A 146 6.67 -6.40 -40.16
C GLY A 146 6.34 -7.53 -41.14
N GLU A 147 5.91 -8.69 -40.65
CA GLU A 147 5.45 -9.81 -41.47
C GLU A 147 4.20 -9.44 -42.27
N ARG A 148 3.19 -8.86 -41.62
CA ARG A 148 1.98 -8.38 -42.30
C ARG A 148 2.30 -7.30 -43.34
N SER A 149 3.22 -6.38 -43.06
CA SER A 149 3.67 -5.39 -44.05
C SER A 149 4.30 -6.05 -45.27
N ARG A 150 5.14 -7.08 -45.09
CA ARG A 150 5.76 -7.82 -46.20
C ARG A 150 4.72 -8.60 -47.02
N GLU A 151 3.74 -9.21 -46.36
CA GLU A 151 2.63 -9.90 -47.04
C GLU A 151 1.81 -8.93 -47.90
N ILE A 152 1.48 -7.74 -47.36
CA ILE A 152 0.76 -6.70 -48.10
C ILE A 152 1.57 -6.23 -49.30
N GLU A 153 2.86 -5.96 -49.13
CA GLU A 153 3.75 -5.54 -50.22
C GLU A 153 3.85 -6.62 -51.31
N SER A 154 4.00 -7.89 -50.91
CA SER A 154 4.05 -9.02 -51.82
C SER A 154 2.74 -9.20 -52.59
N GLY A 155 1.59 -9.13 -51.91
CA GLY A 155 0.27 -9.23 -52.54
C GLY A 155 -0.01 -8.06 -53.48
N LYS A 156 0.42 -6.84 -53.12
CA LYS A 156 0.35 -5.67 -53.99
C LYS A 156 1.16 -5.88 -55.26
N ASN A 157 2.41 -6.36 -55.14
CA ASN A 157 3.27 -6.60 -56.30
C ASN A 157 2.70 -7.69 -57.23
N ASP A 158 2.16 -8.76 -56.67
CA ASP A 158 1.50 -9.83 -57.45
C ASP A 158 0.27 -9.29 -58.21
N LEU A 159 -0.58 -8.49 -57.55
CA LEU A 159 -1.72 -7.85 -58.19
C LEU A 159 -1.29 -6.87 -59.29
N THR A 160 -0.26 -6.06 -59.03
CA THR A 160 0.29 -5.14 -60.04
C THR A 160 0.81 -5.90 -61.26
N GLY A 161 1.49 -7.04 -61.06
CA GLY A 161 1.92 -7.91 -62.14
C GLY A 161 0.74 -8.42 -62.98
N LYS A 162 -0.29 -8.99 -62.32
CA LYS A 162 -1.50 -9.50 -62.99
C LYS A 162 -2.26 -8.43 -63.77
N PHE A 163 -2.40 -7.24 -63.19
CA PHE A 163 -3.06 -6.13 -63.89
C PHE A 163 -2.22 -5.62 -65.06
N SER A 164 -0.90 -5.53 -64.90
CA SER A 164 -0.01 -5.12 -65.99
C SER A 164 -0.05 -6.11 -67.16
N GLU A 165 -0.05 -7.41 -66.88
CA GLU A 165 -0.20 -8.45 -67.90
C GLU A 165 -1.54 -8.31 -68.65
N LYS A 166 -2.64 -8.12 -67.92
CA LYS A 166 -3.96 -7.97 -68.52
C LYS A 166 -4.13 -6.69 -69.34
N ILE A 167 -3.49 -5.60 -68.90
CA ILE A 167 -3.43 -4.35 -69.68
C ILE A 167 -2.68 -4.60 -70.98
N ASN A 168 -1.50 -5.24 -70.92
CA ASN A 168 -0.72 -5.55 -72.12
C ASN A 168 -1.48 -6.46 -73.09
N GLU A 169 -2.20 -7.47 -72.60
CA GLU A 169 -3.06 -8.31 -73.43
C GLU A 169 -4.18 -7.52 -74.12
N LEU A 170 -4.81 -6.57 -73.40
CA LEU A 170 -5.85 -5.71 -73.96
C LEU A 170 -5.29 -4.75 -75.01
N GLU A 171 -4.15 -4.13 -74.73
CA GLU A 171 -3.46 -3.26 -75.69
C GLU A 171 -3.08 -4.01 -76.96
N ASN A 172 -2.56 -5.23 -76.83
CA ASN A 172 -2.23 -6.08 -77.98
C ASN A 172 -3.48 -6.46 -78.79
N ARG A 173 -4.58 -6.83 -78.13
CA ARG A 173 -5.86 -7.08 -78.80
C ARG A 173 -6.40 -5.85 -79.51
N TYR A 174 -6.32 -4.68 -78.88
CA TYR A 174 -6.74 -3.43 -79.48
C TYR A 174 -5.92 -3.11 -80.74
N LYS A 175 -4.59 -3.22 -80.66
CA LYS A 175 -3.69 -3.01 -81.81
C LYS A 175 -4.00 -3.97 -82.96
N ASN A 176 -4.18 -5.26 -82.66
CA ASN A 176 -4.51 -6.26 -83.68
C ASN A 176 -5.87 -5.98 -84.34
N ASN A 177 -6.87 -5.59 -83.55
CA ASN A 177 -8.19 -5.24 -84.09
C ASN A 177 -8.14 -3.96 -84.93
N SER A 178 -7.39 -2.93 -84.51
CA SER A 178 -7.19 -1.71 -85.30
C SER A 178 -6.53 -2.04 -86.64
N PHE A 179 -5.47 -2.85 -86.62
CA PHE A 179 -4.77 -3.28 -87.82
C PHE A 179 -5.68 -4.10 -88.75
N PHE A 180 -6.52 -4.98 -88.21
CA PHE A 180 -7.52 -5.70 -89.00
C PHE A 180 -8.54 -4.76 -89.66
N LEU A 181 -9.06 -3.79 -88.90
CA LEU A 181 -10.01 -2.81 -89.43
C LEU A 181 -9.40 -1.89 -90.49
N GLU A 182 -8.11 -1.57 -90.39
CA GLU A 182 -7.40 -0.74 -91.37
C GLU A 182 -7.07 -1.50 -92.66
N ASN A 183 -6.81 -2.81 -92.59
CA ASN A 183 -6.31 -3.57 -93.75
C ASN A 183 -7.33 -4.53 -94.39
N GLU A 184 -8.17 -5.21 -93.60
CA GLU A 184 -9.16 -6.17 -94.14
C GLU A 184 -10.55 -5.57 -94.31
N CYS A 185 -10.83 -4.48 -93.60
CA CYS A 185 -11.98 -3.63 -93.90
C CYS A 185 -11.56 -2.53 -94.87
N GLU A 186 -11.26 -2.89 -96.13
CA GLU A 186 -11.51 -1.99 -97.27
C GLU A 186 -13.03 -1.80 -97.42
N VAL A 187 -13.64 -1.18 -96.43
CA VAL A 187 -15.01 -0.72 -96.51
C VAL A 187 -14.91 0.68 -97.10
N THR A 188 -14.99 0.76 -98.43
CA THR A 188 -15.08 2.02 -99.17
C THR A 188 -16.08 2.95 -98.48
N GLU A 189 -15.82 4.27 -98.50
CA GLU A 189 -16.72 5.31 -97.96
C GLU A 189 -18.17 5.14 -98.45
N GLU A 190 -18.37 4.52 -99.60
CA GLU A 190 -19.66 4.17 -100.18
C GLU A 190 -20.51 3.23 -99.30
N TYR A 191 -19.90 2.33 -98.51
CA TYR A 191 -20.63 1.47 -97.58
C TYR A 191 -20.88 2.15 -96.22
N GLN A 192 -20.17 3.26 -95.92
CA GLN A 192 -20.37 4.08 -94.73
C GLN A 192 -21.52 5.08 -94.86
N ASN A 193 -22.08 5.28 -96.06
CA ASN A 193 -23.29 6.05 -96.24
C ASN A 193 -24.49 5.29 -95.64
N GLU A 194 -24.69 5.57 -94.35
CA GLU A 194 -25.61 5.05 -93.33
C GLU A 194 -26.95 4.43 -93.75
N GLU A 195 -27.49 4.71 -94.93
CA GLU A 195 -28.87 4.39 -95.29
C GLU A 195 -29.09 2.89 -95.55
N ILE A 196 -28.16 2.24 -96.26
CA ILE A 196 -28.27 0.80 -96.56
C ILE A 196 -28.13 -0.01 -95.27
N LEU A 197 -27.12 0.30 -94.45
CA LEU A 197 -26.89 -0.39 -93.18
C LEU A 197 -28.07 -0.17 -92.21
N LYS A 198 -28.58 1.06 -92.10
CA LYS A 198 -29.79 1.36 -91.30
C LYS A 198 -31.00 0.55 -91.77
N LYS A 199 -31.21 0.44 -93.08
CA LYS A 199 -32.33 -0.31 -93.66
C LYS A 199 -32.20 -1.82 -93.39
N LEU A 200 -31.00 -2.38 -93.55
CA LEU A 200 -30.72 -3.80 -93.24
C LEU A 200 -30.92 -4.12 -91.75
N ILE A 201 -30.44 -3.26 -90.83
CA ILE A 201 -30.66 -3.40 -89.39
C ILE A 201 -32.16 -3.32 -89.06
N SER A 202 -32.90 -2.43 -89.73
CA SER A 202 -34.35 -2.29 -89.57
C SER A 202 -35.10 -3.58 -89.95
N TYR A 203 -34.72 -4.23 -91.05
CA TYR A 203 -35.35 -5.51 -91.45
C TYR A 203 -35.18 -6.61 -90.41
N LEU A 204 -34.00 -6.69 -89.81
CA LEU A 204 -33.70 -7.67 -88.76
C LEU A 204 -34.45 -7.33 -87.45
N LYS A 205 -34.48 -6.07 -87.04
CA LYS A 205 -35.17 -5.63 -85.81
C LYS A 205 -36.68 -5.81 -85.87
N ASN A 206 -37.28 -5.54 -87.03
CA ASN A 206 -38.73 -5.63 -87.20
C ASN A 206 -39.20 -7.04 -87.61
N GLY A 207 -38.31 -8.04 -87.58
CA GLY A 207 -38.63 -9.44 -87.84
C GLY A 207 -39.02 -9.75 -89.29
N ARG A 208 -38.73 -8.85 -90.24
CA ARG A 208 -38.97 -9.11 -91.67
C ARG A 208 -38.10 -10.24 -92.21
N VAL A 209 -36.90 -10.39 -91.62
CA VAL A 209 -35.90 -11.40 -91.97
C VAL A 209 -35.14 -11.79 -90.70
N PHE A 210 -34.64 -13.02 -90.64
CA PHE A 210 -33.98 -13.58 -89.44
C PHE A 210 -32.49 -13.84 -89.61
N SER A 211 -31.93 -13.56 -90.80
CA SER A 211 -30.51 -13.75 -91.08
C SER A 211 -29.95 -12.58 -91.89
N LYS A 212 -28.65 -12.33 -91.75
CA LYS A 212 -27.93 -11.28 -92.51
C LYS A 212 -28.09 -11.49 -94.02
N LYS A 213 -27.99 -12.73 -94.49
CA LYS A 213 -28.14 -13.07 -95.91
C LYS A 213 -29.54 -12.72 -96.41
N SER A 214 -30.57 -13.12 -95.67
CA SER A 214 -31.97 -12.80 -96.01
C SER A 214 -32.25 -11.28 -96.01
N ALA A 215 -31.59 -10.50 -95.15
CA ALA A 215 -31.72 -9.05 -95.16
C ALA A 215 -31.14 -8.40 -96.41
N ILE A 216 -29.98 -8.89 -96.87
CA ILE A 216 -29.34 -8.44 -98.11
C ILE A 216 -30.22 -8.81 -99.31
N ASP A 217 -30.67 -10.06 -99.38
CA ASP A 217 -31.53 -10.53 -100.47
C ASP A 217 -32.83 -9.71 -100.56
N LEU A 218 -33.44 -9.38 -99.41
CA LEU A 218 -34.64 -8.54 -99.35
C LEU A 218 -34.37 -7.10 -99.82
N TYR A 219 -33.22 -6.53 -99.45
CA TYR A 219 -32.82 -5.19 -99.89
C TYR A 219 -32.62 -5.13 -101.41
N GLU A 220 -31.94 -6.11 -101.99
CA GLU A 220 -31.70 -6.17 -103.44
C GLU A 220 -33.01 -6.37 -104.22
N ASP A 221 -33.94 -7.17 -103.69
CA ASP A 221 -35.27 -7.37 -104.28
C ASP A 221 -36.11 -6.08 -104.23
N GLU A 222 -36.12 -5.36 -103.10
CA GLU A 222 -36.77 -4.05 -103.00
C GLU A 222 -36.17 -3.03 -103.98
N LYS A 223 -34.84 -2.98 -104.09
CA LYS A 223 -34.14 -2.08 -105.03
C LYS A 223 -34.51 -2.38 -106.48
N ARG A 224 -34.62 -3.67 -106.84
CA ARG A 224 -35.04 -4.10 -108.18
C ARG A 224 -36.46 -3.67 -108.51
N ARG A 225 -37.40 -3.89 -107.59
CA ARG A 225 -38.79 -3.45 -107.76
C ARG A 225 -38.92 -1.93 -107.89
N ASP A 226 -38.16 -1.17 -107.11
CA ASP A 226 -38.15 0.28 -107.22
C ASP A 226 -37.64 0.74 -108.59
N MET A 227 -36.59 0.10 -109.13
CA MET A 227 -36.10 0.40 -110.48
C MET A 227 -37.14 0.06 -111.56
N GLU A 228 -37.82 -1.09 -111.44
CA GLU A 228 -38.90 -1.48 -112.35
C GLU A 228 -40.09 -0.51 -112.31
N PHE A 229 -40.46 -0.04 -111.11
CA PHE A 229 -41.51 0.93 -110.91
C PHE A 229 -41.16 2.29 -111.54
N GLN A 230 -39.93 2.78 -111.32
CA GLN A 230 -39.44 4.01 -111.93
C GLN A 230 -39.40 3.91 -113.45
N ALA A 231 -38.95 2.77 -114.01
CA ALA A 231 -38.95 2.53 -115.44
C ALA A 231 -40.37 2.47 -116.04
N LYS A 232 -41.36 1.99 -115.28
CA LYS A 232 -42.76 2.02 -115.70
C LYS A 232 -43.32 3.45 -115.68
N LEU A 233 -43.07 4.20 -114.62
CA LEU A 233 -43.48 5.61 -114.51
C LEU A 233 -42.87 6.48 -115.61
N ALA A 234 -41.59 6.27 -115.95
CA ALA A 234 -40.93 6.98 -117.03
C ALA A 234 -41.64 6.73 -118.37
N ARG A 235 -41.94 5.46 -118.69
CA ARG A 235 -42.70 5.10 -119.90
C ARG A 235 -44.11 5.68 -119.92
N GLU A 236 -44.82 5.68 -118.79
CA GLU A 236 -46.16 6.29 -118.70
C GLU A 236 -46.12 7.81 -118.89
N ARG A 237 -45.08 8.49 -118.38
CA ARG A 237 -44.85 9.91 -118.62
C ARG A 237 -44.53 10.21 -120.08
N GLU A 238 -43.68 9.42 -120.72
CA GLU A 238 -43.39 9.55 -122.15
C GLU A 238 -44.67 9.41 -122.98
N VAL A 239 -45.49 8.39 -122.72
CA VAL A 239 -46.77 8.19 -123.42
C VAL A 239 -47.73 9.36 -123.17
N PHE A 240 -47.77 9.91 -121.96
CA PHE A 240 -48.59 11.07 -121.64
C PHE A 240 -48.11 12.33 -122.38
N GLU A 241 -46.81 12.60 -122.43
CA GLU A 241 -46.24 13.74 -123.16
C GLU A 241 -46.45 13.61 -124.67
N PHE A 242 -46.26 12.42 -125.24
CA PHE A 242 -46.57 12.16 -126.65
C PHE A 242 -48.04 12.46 -126.97
N LYS A 243 -48.97 12.05 -126.10
CA LYS A 243 -50.40 12.28 -126.27
C LYS A 243 -50.78 13.76 -126.10
N LYS A 244 -50.10 14.48 -125.21
CA LYS A 244 -50.24 15.94 -125.06
C LYS A 244 -49.80 16.67 -126.33
N GLN A 245 -48.62 16.33 -126.87
CA GLN A 245 -48.11 16.91 -128.12
C GLN A 245 -48.95 16.56 -129.35
N SER A 246 -49.62 15.41 -129.40
CA SER A 246 -50.55 15.11 -130.50
C SER A 246 -51.84 15.92 -130.40
N ASN A 247 -52.37 16.11 -129.19
CA ASN A 247 -53.56 16.92 -128.98
C ASN A 247 -53.31 18.42 -129.25
N GLU A 248 -52.15 18.95 -128.89
CA GLU A 248 -51.77 20.34 -129.21
C GLU A 248 -51.65 20.56 -130.73
N ARG A 249 -51.08 19.60 -131.48
CA ARG A 249 -51.03 19.66 -132.96
C ARG A 249 -52.41 19.57 -133.61
N ASN A 250 -53.32 18.78 -133.07
CA ASN A 250 -54.69 18.67 -133.60
C ASN A 250 -55.56 19.90 -133.30
N ILE A 251 -55.17 20.76 -132.34
CA ILE A 251 -55.87 22.02 -132.04
C ILE A 251 -55.35 23.17 -132.93
N GLU A 252 -54.14 23.06 -133.49
CA GLU A 252 -53.59 24.04 -134.45
C GLU A 252 -54.04 23.82 -135.90
N GLU A 253 -54.65 22.66 -136.22
CA GLU A 253 -55.14 22.31 -137.56
C GLU A 253 -56.67 22.48 -137.75
N ASP A 254 -57.39 22.96 -136.73
CA ASP A 254 -58.80 23.41 -136.78
C ASP A 254 -58.91 24.95 -136.70
#